data_AF-A0A075AEL8-F1
#
_entry.id   AF-A0A075AEL8-F1
#
_cell.length_a   1.000
_cell.length_b   1.000
_cell.length_c   1.000
_cell.angle_alpha   90.00
_cell.angle_beta   90.00
_cell.angle_gamma   90.00
#
_symmetry.space_group_name_H-M   'P 1'
#
loop_
_entity.id
_entity.type
_entity.pdbx_description
1 polymer ?
#
loop_
_entity_poly.entity_id
_entity_poly.type
_entity_poly.pdbx_seq_one_letter_code
_entity_poly.pdbx_strand_id
1 'polypeptide(L)'
;MESRSFVVSSSLGRNSERRSRGPRKTEHLTEKPKWYEAHRQAIKHKQETYVDPATGFLVFTELAHLERGYCCGHRCRHCPFNHANCPENNRTN
;
A
#
# COMPACT_ATOMS: atom_id res chain seq x y z
N MET A 1 39.27 -11.52 -66.74
CA MET A 1 39.28 -10.30 -67.56
C MET A 1 37.86 -9.86 -67.77
N GLU A 2 37.30 -8.88 -67.10
CA GLU A 2 37.74 -8.05 -65.99
C GLU A 2 36.46 -7.29 -65.63
N SER A 3 36.26 -7.05 -64.34
CA SER A 3 35.80 -5.74 -63.85
C SER A 3 34.52 -5.12 -64.44
N ARG A 4 33.53 -4.89 -63.58
CA ARG A 4 33.48 -3.59 -62.88
C ARG A 4 32.32 -3.54 -61.91
N SER A 5 32.72 -3.37 -60.67
CA SER A 5 31.96 -2.90 -59.53
C SER A 5 31.06 -1.71 -59.89
N PHE A 6 29.85 -1.70 -59.33
CA PHE A 6 29.34 -0.46 -58.77
C PHE A 6 28.62 -0.76 -57.47
N VAL A 7 29.24 -0.29 -56.40
CA VAL A 7 28.70 -0.26 -55.05
C VAL A 7 27.56 0.76 -55.01
N VAL A 8 26.45 0.41 -54.37
CA VAL A 8 25.69 1.42 -53.62
C VAL A 8 25.24 0.82 -52.29
N SER A 9 25.81 1.42 -51.26
CA SER A 9 25.55 1.21 -49.85
C SER A 9 24.07 1.41 -49.54
N SER A 10 23.46 0.47 -48.82
CA SER A 10 22.19 0.71 -48.14
C SER A 10 22.35 0.28 -46.70
N SER A 11 22.90 1.22 -45.95
CA SER A 11 22.95 1.34 -44.51
C SER A 11 21.56 1.19 -43.92
N LEU A 12 21.30 0.11 -43.18
CA LEU A 12 20.30 0.10 -42.11
C LEU A 12 20.80 -0.78 -40.96
N GLY A 13 21.67 -0.20 -40.15
CA GLY A 13 21.96 -0.71 -38.82
C GLY A 13 20.67 -0.68 -37.99
N ARG A 14 20.17 -1.87 -37.61
CA ARG A 14 19.08 -1.99 -36.63
C ARG A 14 19.68 -1.82 -35.24
N ASN A 15 19.85 -0.57 -34.84
CA ASN A 15 20.07 -0.18 -33.45
C ASN A 15 18.76 -0.46 -32.67
N SER A 16 18.61 -1.68 -32.15
CA SER A 16 17.54 -1.96 -31.18
C SER A 16 18.03 -1.47 -29.81
N GLU A 17 17.84 -0.17 -29.60
CA GLU A 17 18.11 0.54 -28.36
C GLU A 17 17.64 -0.27 -27.14
N ARG A 18 18.60 -0.59 -26.28
CA ARG A 18 18.36 -1.15 -24.95
C ARG A 18 17.42 -0.20 -24.21
N ARG A 19 16.18 -0.64 -24.03
CA ARG A 19 15.18 0.09 -23.26
C ARG A 19 15.64 0.10 -21.80
N SER A 20 16.31 1.19 -21.42
CA SER A 20 16.72 1.51 -20.05
C SER A 20 15.46 1.47 -19.17
N ARG A 21 15.21 0.34 -18.49
CA ARG A 21 14.21 0.27 -17.43
C ARG A 21 14.75 1.16 -16.31
N GLY A 22 14.29 2.41 -16.27
CA GLY A 22 14.61 3.34 -15.19
C GLY A 22 14.28 2.70 -13.82
N PRO A 23 14.97 3.13 -12.75
CA PRO A 23 14.71 2.63 -11.41
C PRO A 23 13.24 2.86 -11.04
N ARG A 24 12.57 1.81 -10.56
CA ARG A 24 11.17 1.86 -10.10
C ARG A 24 11.07 2.86 -8.96
N LYS A 25 10.54 4.05 -9.29
CA LYS A 25 10.05 5.13 -8.41
C LYS A 25 10.49 5.01 -6.94
N THR A 26 11.52 5.79 -6.70
CA THR A 26 12.16 6.16 -5.45
C THR A 26 11.17 6.76 -4.44
N GLU A 27 11.34 6.36 -3.18
CA GLU A 27 11.12 7.16 -1.95
C GLU A 27 9.66 7.26 -1.46
N HIS A 28 9.24 6.24 -0.70
CA HIS A 28 7.99 6.26 0.08
C HIS A 28 8.15 7.24 1.25
N LEU A 29 7.87 8.52 1.00
CA LEU A 29 7.91 9.56 2.01
C LEU A 29 7.03 9.19 3.21
N THR A 30 7.61 9.38 4.39
CA THR A 30 7.13 8.99 5.71
C THR A 30 5.95 9.86 6.19
N GLU A 31 4.88 9.94 5.41
CA GLU A 31 3.69 10.69 5.77
C GLU A 31 2.79 9.79 6.61
N LYS A 32 2.95 9.88 7.93
CA LYS A 32 2.10 9.14 8.88
C LYS A 32 0.63 9.48 8.58
N PRO A 33 -0.25 8.47 8.46
CA PRO A 33 -1.63 8.72 8.13
C PRO A 33 -2.34 9.51 9.25
N LYS A 34 -3.32 10.35 8.90
CA LYS A 34 -4.02 11.23 9.86
C LYS A 34 -4.62 10.48 11.06
N TRP A 35 -5.02 9.23 10.89
CA TRP A 35 -5.55 8.40 11.97
C TRP A 35 -4.51 7.98 13.01
N TYR A 36 -3.22 8.02 12.67
CA TYR A 36 -2.12 7.62 13.57
C TYR A 36 -2.10 8.48 14.84
N GLU A 37 -2.28 9.79 14.70
CA GLU A 37 -2.24 10.70 15.84
C GLU A 37 -3.49 10.55 16.73
N ALA A 38 -4.68 10.45 16.14
CA ALA A 38 -5.92 10.22 16.87
C ALA A 38 -5.87 8.90 17.66
N HIS A 39 -5.36 7.84 17.04
CA HIS A 39 -5.13 6.57 17.72
C HIS A 39 -4.14 6.72 18.88
N ARG A 40 -2.99 7.37 18.66
CA ARG A 40 -1.98 7.59 19.71
C ARG A 40 -2.53 8.36 20.90
N GLN A 41 -3.34 9.38 20.65
CA GLN A 41 -4.02 10.14 21.70
C GLN A 41 -5.01 9.25 22.46
N ALA A 42 -5.84 8.47 21.76
CA ALA A 42 -6.76 7.55 22.42
C ALA A 42 -6.03 6.54 23.33
N ILE A 43 -4.95 5.92 22.87
CA ILE A 43 -4.12 5.02 23.70
C ILE A 43 -3.55 5.75 24.91
N LYS A 44 -3.03 6.97 24.74
CA LYS A 44 -2.48 7.78 25.84
C LYS A 44 -3.53 8.11 26.90
N HIS A 45 -4.77 8.36 26.48
CA HIS A 45 -5.91 8.65 27.35
C HIS A 45 -6.66 7.40 27.80
N LYS A 46 -6.16 6.20 27.50
CA LYS A 46 -6.83 4.90 27.76
C LYS A 46 -8.27 4.87 27.25
N GLN A 47 -8.48 5.46 26.07
CA GLN A 47 -9.75 5.44 25.37
C GLN A 47 -9.83 4.22 24.47
N GLU A 48 -10.97 3.54 24.55
CA GLU A 48 -11.29 2.35 23.76
C GLU A 48 -11.61 2.68 22.30
N THR A 49 -12.01 3.92 22.00
CA THR A 49 -12.41 4.34 20.66
C THR A 49 -11.86 5.71 20.31
N TYR A 50 -11.67 5.97 19.01
CA TYR A 50 -11.36 7.29 18.47
C TYR A 50 -12.15 7.55 17.20
N VAL A 51 -12.35 8.82 16.88
CA VAL A 51 -12.97 9.23 15.62
C VAL A 51 -11.87 9.44 14.59
N ASP A 52 -11.95 8.74 13.46
CA ASP A 52 -11.01 8.90 12.36
C ASP A 52 -11.23 10.28 11.70
N PRO A 53 -10.24 11.19 11.70
CA PRO A 53 -10.43 12.56 11.20
C PRO A 53 -10.53 12.64 9.67
N ALA A 54 -10.24 11.56 8.94
CA ALA A 54 -10.35 11.52 7.48
C ALA A 54 -11.73 11.01 7.03
N THR A 55 -12.32 10.07 7.76
CA THR A 55 -13.54 9.37 7.37
C THR A 55 -14.73 9.65 8.31
N GLY A 56 -14.49 10.18 9.50
CA GLY A 56 -15.51 10.45 10.51
C GLY A 56 -16.02 9.21 11.26
N PHE A 57 -15.47 8.03 10.97
CA PHE A 57 -15.91 6.79 11.62
C PHE A 57 -15.38 6.63 13.04
N LEU A 58 -16.19 6.04 13.91
CA LEU A 58 -15.74 5.53 15.20
C LEU A 58 -14.93 4.25 14.99
N VAL A 59 -13.66 4.29 15.36
CA VAL A 59 -12.71 3.17 15.25
C VAL A 59 -12.30 2.73 16.64
N PHE A 60 -12.39 1.42 16.89
CA PHE A 60 -11.91 0.81 18.13
C PHE A 60 -10.38 0.74 18.15
N THR A 61 -9.80 1.05 19.30
CA THR A 61 -8.39 0.84 19.57
C THR A 61 -8.12 -0.63 19.90
N GLU A 62 -6.83 -1.01 19.87
CA GLU A 62 -6.42 -2.36 20.30
C GLU A 62 -6.84 -2.66 21.74
N LEU A 63 -6.75 -1.65 22.63
CA LEU A 63 -7.15 -1.77 24.04
C LEU A 63 -8.60 -2.22 24.19
N ALA A 64 -9.53 -1.64 23.43
CA ALA A 64 -10.94 -2.04 23.49
C ALA A 64 -11.16 -3.51 23.13
N HIS A 65 -10.36 -4.04 22.22
CA HIS A 65 -10.45 -5.44 21.84
C HIS A 65 -9.82 -6.35 22.89
N LEU A 66 -8.71 -5.92 23.52
CA LEU A 66 -8.11 -6.62 24.65
C LEU A 66 -9.04 -6.64 25.87
N GLU A 67 -9.69 -5.52 26.20
CA GLU A 67 -10.65 -5.42 27.31
C GLU A 67 -11.92 -6.23 27.05
N ARG A 68 -12.45 -6.20 25.82
CA ARG A 68 -13.59 -7.05 25.43
C ARG A 68 -13.23 -8.54 25.40
N GLY A 69 -12.00 -8.88 25.07
CA GLY A 69 -11.53 -10.27 24.96
C GLY A 69 -11.95 -11.02 23.69
N TYR A 70 -12.58 -10.35 22.71
CA TYR A 70 -12.98 -10.99 21.45
C TYR A 70 -13.04 -10.05 20.24
N CYS A 71 -12.94 -10.63 19.04
CA CYS A 71 -13.05 -9.91 17.77
C CYS A 71 -14.49 -9.41 17.53
N CYS A 72 -14.66 -8.13 17.23
CA CYS A 72 -15.96 -7.52 16.98
C CYS A 72 -16.61 -7.87 15.64
N GLY A 73 -15.90 -8.52 14.71
CA GLY A 73 -16.43 -8.94 13.40
C GLY A 73 -16.50 -7.85 12.31
N HIS A 74 -16.02 -6.63 12.58
CA HIS A 74 -16.14 -5.48 11.67
C HIS A 74 -14.85 -5.08 10.94
N ARG A 75 -13.86 -5.98 10.80
CA ARG A 75 -12.57 -5.71 10.11
C ARG A 75 -11.88 -4.42 10.62
N CYS A 76 -11.79 -4.23 11.94
CA CYS A 76 -11.13 -3.04 12.50
C CYS A 76 -9.62 -3.02 12.17
N ARG A 77 -9.04 -1.83 12.00
CA ARG A 77 -7.63 -1.64 11.59
C ARG A 77 -6.62 -2.16 12.63
N HIS A 78 -7.00 -2.16 13.91
CA HIS A 78 -6.14 -2.53 15.04
C HIS A 78 -6.66 -3.78 15.76
N CYS A 79 -7.07 -4.81 15.00
CA CYS A 79 -7.62 -6.03 15.59
C CYS A 79 -6.50 -6.98 16.06
N PRO A 80 -6.34 -7.22 17.38
CA PRO A 80 -5.33 -8.15 17.89
C PRO A 80 -5.66 -9.62 17.56
N PHE A 81 -6.94 -9.92 17.29
CA PHE A 81 -7.43 -11.27 17.00
C PHE A 81 -7.44 -11.63 15.51
N ASN A 82 -6.66 -10.92 14.68
CA ASN A 82 -6.54 -11.18 13.24
C ASN A 82 -7.88 -11.38 12.52
N HIS A 83 -8.89 -10.59 12.90
CA HIS A 83 -10.26 -10.65 12.35
C HIS A 83 -10.94 -12.03 12.44
N ALA A 84 -10.63 -12.83 13.48
CA ALA A 84 -11.17 -14.19 13.66
C ALA A 84 -12.70 -14.29 13.52
N ASN A 85 -13.44 -13.29 14.02
CA ASN A 85 -14.91 -13.28 14.00
C ASN A 85 -15.49 -12.48 12.81
N CYS A 86 -14.66 -12.02 11.87
CA CYS A 86 -15.14 -11.25 10.73
C CYS A 86 -15.68 -12.18 9.64
N PRO A 87 -16.93 -12.04 9.18
CA PRO A 87 -17.53 -12.92 8.19
C PRO A 87 -16.80 -12.83 6.84
N GLU A 88 -16.95 -13.89 6.02
CA GLU A 88 -16.28 -14.05 4.72
C GLU A 88 -16.51 -12.85 3.79
N ASN A 89 -17.73 -12.31 3.77
CA ASN A 89 -18.11 -11.16 2.93
C ASN A 89 -17.32 -9.88 3.21
N ASN A 90 -16.85 -9.71 4.44
CA ASN A 90 -16.01 -8.58 4.82
C ASN A 90 -14.52 -8.87 4.55
N ARG A 91 -14.18 -10.11 4.09
CA ARG A 91 -12.91 -10.69 3.56
C ARG A 91 -12.09 -9.80 2.65
N THR A 92 -12.81 -9.31 1.67
CA THR A 92 -12.31 -9.05 0.32
C THR A 92 -12.93 -7.73 -0.10
N ASN A 93 -12.20 -6.64 0.14
CA ASN A 93 -12.44 -5.36 -0.50
C ASN A 93 -11.10 -4.72 -0.83
#